data_AF-A0A2V5NXW5-F1
#
_entry.id   AF-A0A2V5NXW5-F1
#
_cell.length_a   1.000
_cell.length_b   1.000
_cell.length_c   1.000
_cell.angle_alpha   90.00
_cell.angle_beta   90.00
_cell.angle_gamma   90.00
#
_symmetry.space_group_name_H-M   'P 1'
#
loop_
_entity.id
_entity.type
_entity.pdbx_description
1 polymer ?
#
loop_
_entity_poly.entity_id
_entity_poly.type
_entity_poly.pdbx_seq_one_letter_code
_entity_poly.pdbx_strand_id
1 'polypeptide(L)'
;MKKETNIKNWDRMTNDERLDRLTSVLTRAGSDRKFRDRCLSSTEAAKQAVSEAGEIEFSADFEIQFLTPEQRMKKLVLAVPEFISPDDGNAEQRNAEDYQTCTYLMWRS
;
A
#
# COMPACT_ATOMS: atom_id res chain seq x y z
N MET A 1 21.79 -20.88 -14.27
CA MET A 1 21.82 -20.43 -12.86
C MET A 1 20.39 -20.25 -12.40
N LYS A 2 19.92 -21.02 -11.41
CA LYS A 2 18.62 -20.75 -10.79
C LYS A 2 18.78 -19.42 -10.03
N LYS A 3 18.03 -18.38 -10.39
CA LYS A 3 17.91 -17.19 -9.54
C LYS A 3 17.31 -17.68 -8.22
N GLU A 4 18.11 -17.73 -7.16
CA GLU A 4 17.56 -17.75 -5.80
C GLU A 4 16.66 -16.53 -5.70
N THR A 5 15.37 -16.78 -5.59
CA THR A 5 14.36 -15.74 -5.50
C THR A 5 14.49 -15.18 -4.10
N ASN A 6 14.94 -13.93 -3.94
CA ASN A 6 15.08 -13.27 -2.65
C ASN A 6 13.72 -12.78 -2.15
N ILE A 7 12.72 -13.67 -2.22
CA ILE A 7 11.37 -13.38 -1.78
C ILE A 7 11.39 -13.23 -0.27
N LYS A 8 10.91 -12.09 0.21
CA LYS A 8 10.86 -11.78 1.65
C LYS A 8 9.45 -11.38 2.05
N ASN A 9 9.02 -11.87 3.21
CA ASN A 9 7.73 -11.54 3.78
C ASN A 9 7.69 -10.08 4.25
N TRP A 10 6.63 -9.37 3.86
CA TRP A 10 6.42 -7.94 4.14
C TRP A 10 6.59 -7.58 5.62
N ASP A 11 6.08 -8.41 6.53
CA ASP A 11 6.07 -8.12 7.98
C ASP A 11 7.45 -8.31 8.62
N ARG A 12 8.36 -9.01 7.94
CA ARG A 12 9.73 -9.29 8.40
C ARG A 12 10.78 -8.37 7.76
N MET A 13 10.35 -7.41 6.95
CA MET A 13 11.22 -6.45 6.29
C MET A 13 11.45 -5.20 7.14
N THR A 14 12.65 -4.64 7.07
CA THR A 14 12.92 -3.29 7.58
C THR A 14 12.27 -2.25 6.68
N ASN A 15 12.13 -1.03 7.19
CA ASN A 15 11.57 0.07 6.39
C ASN A 15 12.44 0.38 5.15
N ASP A 16 13.76 0.29 5.27
CA ASP A 16 14.67 0.50 4.14
C ASP A 16 14.50 -0.56 3.06
N GLU A 17 14.38 -1.84 3.43
CA GLU A 17 14.13 -2.92 2.46
C GLU A 17 12.78 -2.74 1.76
N ARG A 18 11.74 -2.29 2.49
CA ARG A 18 10.43 -1.97 1.91
C ARG A 18 10.54 -0.83 0.92
N LEU A 19 11.25 0.24 1.29
CA LEU A 19 11.48 1.40 0.44
C LEU A 19 12.19 1.01 -0.86
N ASP A 20 13.28 0.23 -0.78
CA ASP A 20 14.06 -0.17 -1.95
C ASP A 20 13.24 -1.05 -2.92
N ARG A 21 12.52 -2.05 -2.40
CA ARG A 21 11.71 -2.96 -3.22
C ARG A 21 10.53 -2.23 -3.86
N LEU A 22 9.83 -1.37 -3.11
CA LEU A 22 8.72 -0.57 -3.66
C LEU A 22 9.20 0.49 -4.66
N THR A 23 10.38 1.08 -4.44
CA THR A 23 11.01 2.00 -5.41
C THR A 23 11.26 1.29 -6.74
N SER A 24 11.74 0.05 -6.70
CA SER A 24 11.93 -0.77 -7.91
C SER A 24 10.62 -1.04 -8.64
N VAL A 25 9.55 -1.39 -7.90
CA VAL A 25 8.20 -1.60 -8.46
C VAL A 25 7.67 -0.33 -9.12
N LEU A 26 7.77 0.82 -8.45
CA LEU A 26 7.30 2.11 -8.99
C LEU A 26 8.12 2.56 -10.20
N THR A 27 9.45 2.37 -10.17
CA THR A 27 10.33 2.66 -11.31
C THR A 27 9.93 1.83 -12.54
N ARG A 28 9.62 0.55 -12.34
CA ARG A 28 9.11 -0.31 -13.41
C ARG A 28 7.74 0.13 -13.90
N ALA A 29 6.81 0.47 -13.01
CA ALA A 29 5.49 1.00 -13.39
C ALA A 29 5.58 2.33 -14.18
N GLY A 30 6.63 3.13 -13.95
CA GLY A 30 6.89 4.35 -14.71
C GLY A 30 7.49 4.12 -16.11
N SER A 31 8.08 2.94 -16.37
CA SER A 31 8.85 2.66 -17.60
C SER A 31 8.30 1.50 -18.45
N ASP A 32 7.47 0.62 -17.88
CA ASP A 32 6.84 -0.52 -18.55
C ASP A 32 5.31 -0.38 -18.53
N ARG A 33 4.75 -0.05 -19.69
CA ARG A 33 3.30 0.16 -19.84
C ARG A 33 2.47 -1.09 -19.50
N LYS A 34 2.92 -2.28 -19.87
CA LYS A 34 2.17 -3.52 -19.59
C LYS A 34 2.17 -3.82 -18.10
N PHE A 35 3.29 -3.60 -17.43
CA PHE A 35 3.37 -3.73 -15.98
C PHE A 35 2.48 -2.70 -15.28
N ARG A 36 2.52 -1.44 -15.74
CA ARG A 36 1.63 -0.37 -15.24
C ARG A 36 0.16 -0.72 -15.36
N ASP A 37 -0.27 -1.20 -16.53
CA ASP A 37 -1.68 -1.56 -16.77
C ASP A 37 -2.11 -2.73 -15.86
N ARG A 38 -1.23 -3.70 -15.60
CA ARG A 38 -1.47 -4.75 -14.58
C ARG A 38 -1.68 -4.15 -13.18
N CYS A 39 -0.78 -3.26 -12.75
CA CYS A 39 -0.88 -2.61 -11.44
C CYS A 39 -2.18 -1.81 -11.26
N LEU A 40 -2.74 -1.25 -12.33
CA LEU A 40 -3.97 -0.44 -12.29
C LEU A 40 -5.26 -1.25 -12.44
N SER A 41 -5.18 -2.56 -12.71
CA SER A 41 -6.35 -3.37 -13.11
C SER A 41 -7.26 -3.79 -11.95
N SER A 42 -6.70 -4.33 -10.86
CA SER A 42 -7.43 -4.68 -9.63
C SER A 42 -6.47 -4.75 -8.43
N THR A 43 -7.02 -4.85 -7.22
CA THR A 43 -6.26 -5.02 -5.98
C THR A 43 -5.40 -6.29 -5.98
N GLU A 44 -5.93 -7.39 -6.51
CA GLU A 44 -5.27 -8.69 -6.60
C GLU A 44 -4.16 -8.68 -7.64
N ALA A 45 -4.45 -8.12 -8.81
CA ALA A 45 -3.47 -8.00 -9.89
C ALA A 45 -2.32 -7.05 -9.50
N ALA A 46 -2.63 -5.97 -8.78
CA ALA A 46 -1.64 -5.08 -8.20
C ALA A 46 -0.76 -5.81 -7.17
N LYS A 47 -1.38 -6.53 -6.22
CA LYS A 47 -0.64 -7.34 -5.25
C LYS A 47 0.30 -8.34 -5.92
N GLN A 48 -0.21 -9.08 -6.90
CA GLN A 48 0.60 -10.04 -7.64
C GLN A 48 1.77 -9.36 -8.39
N ALA A 49 1.52 -8.25 -9.07
CA ALA A 49 2.56 -7.50 -9.78
C ALA A 49 3.65 -6.98 -8.83
N VAL A 50 3.27 -6.49 -7.65
CA VAL A 50 4.21 -6.02 -6.61
C VAL A 50 4.98 -7.21 -6.03
N SER A 51 4.32 -8.33 -5.77
CA SER A 51 4.98 -9.55 -5.30
C SER A 51 6.05 -10.05 -6.28
N GLU A 52 5.73 -10.06 -7.57
CA GLU A 52 6.66 -10.51 -8.62
C GLU A 52 7.83 -9.53 -8.80
N ALA A 53 7.56 -8.23 -8.91
CA ALA A 53 8.59 -7.25 -9.24
C ALA A 53 9.40 -6.76 -8.04
N GLY A 54 8.78 -6.72 -6.86
CA GLY A 54 9.44 -6.40 -5.60
C GLY A 54 10.00 -7.62 -4.88
N GLU A 55 9.71 -8.84 -5.35
CA GLU A 55 10.03 -10.09 -4.65
C GLU A 55 9.44 -10.08 -3.22
N ILE A 56 8.22 -9.59 -3.04
CA ILE A 56 7.57 -9.44 -1.72
C ILE A 56 6.49 -10.49 -1.55
N GLU A 57 6.51 -11.21 -0.44
CA GLU A 57 5.39 -12.03 0.00
C GLU A 57 4.49 -11.21 0.93
N PHE A 58 3.21 -11.14 0.60
CA PHE A 58 2.18 -10.47 1.40
C PHE A 58 1.24 -11.49 2.02
N SER A 59 0.58 -11.12 3.12
CA SER A 59 -0.52 -11.91 3.66
C SER A 59 -1.71 -11.98 2.67
N ALA A 60 -2.57 -12.97 2.87
CA ALA A 60 -3.70 -13.22 1.98
C ALA A 60 -4.69 -12.05 1.94
N ASP A 61 -4.89 -11.40 3.08
CA ASP A 61 -5.77 -10.25 3.32
C ASP A 61 -5.11 -8.90 3.00
N PHE A 62 -3.83 -8.87 2.64
CA PHE A 62 -3.17 -7.64 2.25
C PHE A 62 -3.75 -7.11 0.92
N GLU A 63 -4.07 -5.82 0.88
CA GLU A 63 -4.57 -5.14 -0.32
C GLU A 63 -3.57 -4.08 -0.81
N ILE A 64 -3.35 -4.03 -2.12
CA ILE A 64 -2.54 -2.99 -2.75
C ILE A 64 -3.35 -2.37 -3.86
N GLN A 65 -3.39 -1.03 -3.90
CA GLN A 65 -4.03 -0.30 -4.98
C GLN A 65 -3.11 0.76 -5.55
N PHE A 66 -2.97 0.74 -6.88
CA PHE A 66 -2.35 1.83 -7.62
C PHE A 66 -3.43 2.78 -8.08
N LEU A 67 -3.12 4.08 -8.00
CA LEU A 67 -3.99 5.14 -8.48
C LEU A 67 -3.25 5.95 -9.54
N THR A 68 -3.96 6.33 -10.60
CA THR A 68 -3.49 7.40 -11.49
C THR A 68 -3.48 8.74 -10.76
N PRO A 69 -2.73 9.74 -11.26
CA PRO A 69 -2.74 11.08 -10.68
C PRO A 69 -4.15 11.67 -10.54
N GLU A 70 -5.03 11.41 -11.50
CA GLU A 70 -6.42 11.87 -11.45
C GLU A 70 -7.25 11.15 -10.38
N GLN A 71 -7.17 9.81 -10.31
CA GLN A 71 -7.87 9.01 -9.30
C GLN A 71 -7.43 9.37 -7.88
N ARG A 72 -6.14 9.65 -7.69
CA ARG A 72 -5.57 10.11 -6.42
C ARG A 72 -6.24 11.38 -5.91
N MET A 73 -6.61 12.31 -6.79
CA MET A 73 -7.31 13.54 -6.40
C MET A 73 -8.80 13.33 -6.10
N LYS A 74 -9.36 12.19 -6.52
CA LYS A 74 -10.79 11.84 -6.39
C LYS A 74 -11.06 10.77 -5.33
N LYS A 75 -10.06 10.40 -4.53
CA LYS A 75 -10.17 9.34 -3.52
C LYS A 75 -9.88 9.87 -2.11
N LEU A 76 -10.77 9.59 -1.17
CA LEU A 76 -10.56 9.77 0.27
C LEU A 76 -10.48 8.39 0.94
N VAL A 77 -9.45 8.15 1.73
CA VAL A 77 -9.32 6.95 2.56
C VAL A 77 -9.26 7.39 4.02
N LEU A 78 -10.17 6.86 4.82
CA LEU A 78 -10.25 7.09 6.25
C LEU A 78 -10.08 5.75 6.97
N ALA A 79 -9.21 5.70 7.97
CA ALA A 79 -9.15 4.61 8.92
C ALA A 79 -10.40 4.66 9.81
N VAL A 80 -11.04 3.53 10.04
CA VAL A 80 -12.13 3.47 11.00
C VAL A 80 -11.51 3.22 12.38
N PRO A 81 -11.79 4.07 13.39
CA PRO A 81 -11.35 3.83 14.77
C PRO A 81 -11.91 2.52 15.32
N GLU A 82 -11.30 2.04 16.40
CA GLU A 82 -11.88 0.96 17.19
C GLU A 82 -13.27 1.33 17.72
N PHE A 83 -14.16 0.35 17.72
CA PHE A 83 -15.50 0.50 18.26
C PHE A 83 -15.43 0.50 19.79
N ILE A 84 -15.90 1.58 20.41
CA ILE A 84 -16.03 1.71 21.85
C ILE A 84 -17.52 1.90 22.15
N SER A 85 -18.10 1.02 22.97
CA SER A 85 -19.50 1.13 23.39
C SER A 85 -19.70 2.41 24.20
N PRO A 86 -20.72 3.24 23.90
CA PRO A 86 -21.02 4.42 24.69
C PRO A 86 -21.78 4.00 25.95
N ASP A 87 -21.06 3.44 26.93
CA ASP A 87 -21.68 2.94 28.17
C ASP A 87 -22.39 4.05 28.97
N ASP A 88 -21.98 5.31 28.79
CA ASP A 88 -22.52 6.49 29.50
C ASP A 88 -23.22 7.52 28.57
N GLY A 89 -23.59 7.11 27.35
CA GLY A 89 -24.52 7.88 26.49
C GLY A 89 -23.94 9.03 25.65
N ASN A 90 -22.65 9.35 25.77
CA ASN A 90 -21.98 10.29 24.86
C ASN A 90 -20.94 9.58 23.99
N ALA A 91 -21.10 9.68 22.67
CA ALA A 91 -20.08 9.24 21.73
C ALA A 91 -18.84 10.14 21.83
N GLU A 92 -17.66 9.53 21.84
CA GLU A 92 -16.39 10.24 21.74
C GLU A 92 -16.34 11.07 20.44
N GLN A 93 -15.99 12.35 20.55
CA GLN A 93 -15.75 13.20 19.38
C GLN A 93 -14.41 12.82 18.74
N ARG A 94 -14.43 12.54 17.43
CA ARG A 94 -13.24 12.09 16.68
C ARG A 94 -12.95 13.06 15.54
N ASN A 95 -11.68 13.46 15.39
CA ASN A 95 -11.29 14.38 14.32
C ASN A 95 -10.89 13.60 13.07
N ALA A 96 -11.32 14.07 11.91
CA ALA A 96 -11.02 13.41 10.63
C ALA A 96 -9.50 13.31 10.36
N GLU A 97 -8.71 14.25 10.86
CA GLU A 97 -7.25 14.31 10.70
C GLU A 97 -6.54 13.14 11.37
N ASP A 98 -7.04 12.67 12.52
CA ASP A 98 -6.48 11.55 13.28
C ASP A 98 -6.61 10.20 12.55
N TYR A 99 -7.51 10.15 11.56
CA TYR A 99 -7.88 8.94 10.83
C TYR A 99 -7.69 9.07 9.32
N GLN A 100 -7.14 10.19 8.85
CA GLN A 100 -6.83 10.37 7.44
C GLN A 100 -5.50 9.68 7.12
N THR A 101 -5.54 8.60 6.33
CA THR A 101 -4.33 7.84 5.95
C THR A 101 -3.63 8.39 4.70
N CYS A 102 -3.94 9.62 4.28
CA CYS A 102 -3.28 10.26 3.13
C CYS A 102 -1.86 10.69 3.49
N THR A 103 -0.91 9.78 3.30
CA THR A 103 0.52 10.07 3.33
C THR A 103 0.94 10.85 2.07
N TYR A 104 0.98 12.17 2.18
CA TYR A 104 2.01 12.97 1.49
C TYR A 104 2.98 13.63 2.49
N LEU A 105 3.06 13.09 3.70
CA LEU A 105 4.17 13.35 4.61
C LEU A 105 5.36 12.49 4.19
N MET A 106 6.49 13.14 3.98
CA MET A 106 7.66 12.57 3.36
C MET A 106 8.18 11.36 4.13
N TRP A 107 8.49 10.28 3.41
CA TRP A 107 9.17 9.09 3.94
C TRP A 107 10.63 9.37 4.37
N ARG A 108 11.09 10.62 4.17
CA ARG A 108 12.32 11.17 4.71
C ARG A 108 11.97 12.45 5.47
N SER A 109 12.05 12.38 6.79
CA SER A 109 12.33 13.53 7.66
C SER A 109 13.83 13.63 7.86
#